data_AF-A0A2D4PXL0-F1
#
_entry.id   AF-A0A2D4PXL0-F1
#
_cell.length_a   1.000
_cell.length_b   1.000
_cell.length_c   1.000
_cell.angle_alpha   90.00
_cell.angle_beta   90.00
_cell.angle_gamma   90.00
#
_symmetry.space_group_name_H-M   'P 1'
#
loop_
_entity.id
_entity.type
_entity.pdbx_description
1 polymer ?
#
loop_
_entity_poly.entity_id
_entity_poly.type
_entity_poly.pdbx_seq_one_letter_code
_entity_poly.pdbx_strand_id
1 'polypeptide(L)'
;MRQQVKEMKFGVKFGKMIESIYSRQETRVVINGETTKPFETERRVRQGCPLSPLFFIMTLEILLRKIKQNREIKGLRIKKEEYKAQAFADDLVFFTEEPIIS
;
A
#
# COMPACT_ATOMS: atom_id res chain seq x y z
N MET A 1 -3.10 -3.99 5.88
CA MET A 1 -4.46 -3.43 6.08
C MET A 1 -4.71 -2.92 7.49
N ARG A 2 -4.64 -3.74 8.55
CA ARG A 2 -4.87 -3.24 9.94
C ARG A 2 -4.00 -2.03 10.31
N GLN A 3 -2.68 -2.10 10.06
CA GLN A 3 -1.78 -0.98 10.35
C GLN A 3 -2.15 0.28 9.54
N GLN A 4 -2.47 0.15 8.25
CA GLN A 4 -2.84 1.29 7.40
C GLN A 4 -4.09 2.01 7.93
N VAL A 5 -5.12 1.25 8.31
CA VAL A 5 -6.36 1.81 8.87
C VAL A 5 -6.09 2.57 10.18
N LYS A 6 -5.15 2.08 10.99
CA LYS A 6 -4.72 2.76 12.22
C LYS A 6 -3.98 4.07 11.92
N GLU A 7 -3.02 4.04 11.00
CA GLU A 7 -2.24 5.22 10.58
C GLU A 7 -3.12 6.31 9.95
N MET A 8 -4.14 5.91 9.17
CA MET A 8 -5.11 6.83 8.55
C MET A 8 -6.19 7.33 9.51
N LYS A 9 -6.22 6.83 10.76
CA LYS A 9 -7.17 7.24 11.81
C LYS A 9 -8.66 7.08 11.46
N PHE A 10 -9.04 6.06 10.69
CA PHE A 10 -10.47 5.82 10.34
C PHE A 10 -11.35 5.29 11.48
N GLY A 11 -10.78 5.12 12.68
CA GLY A 11 -11.52 4.70 13.87
C GLY A 11 -11.74 3.19 13.96
N VAL A 12 -12.12 2.76 15.16
CA VAL A 12 -12.18 1.33 15.54
C VAL A 12 -13.25 0.57 14.76
N LYS A 13 -14.42 1.18 14.50
CA LYS A 13 -15.52 0.53 13.78
C LYS A 13 -15.13 0.16 12.36
N PHE A 14 -14.49 1.09 11.63
CA PHE A 14 -14.00 0.82 10.28
C PHE A 14 -12.89 -0.24 10.30
N GLY A 15 -11.95 -0.16 11.26
CA GLY A 15 -10.91 -1.19 11.45
C GLY A 15 -11.48 -2.59 11.63
N LYS A 16 -12.49 -2.76 12.49
CA LYS A 16 -13.17 -4.05 12.71
C LYS A 16 -13.91 -4.55 11.46
N MET A 17 -14.51 -3.65 10.67
CA MET A 17 -15.16 -4.03 9.41
C MET A 17 -14.14 -4.59 8.41
N ILE A 18 -13.00 -3.92 8.22
CA ILE A 18 -11.93 -4.40 7.34
C ILE A 18 -11.32 -5.70 7.85
N GLU A 19 -11.11 -5.80 9.17
CA GLU A 19 -10.66 -7.04 9.78
C GLU A 19 -11.62 -8.21 9.50
N SER A 20 -12.93 -7.98 9.57
CA SER A 20 -13.94 -9.01 9.31
C SER A 20 -13.95 -9.47 7.84
N ILE A 21 -13.71 -8.55 6.89
CA ILE A 21 -13.64 -8.88 5.46
C ILE A 21 -12.36 -9.68 5.13
N TYR A 22 -11.28 -9.42 5.84
CA TYR A 22 -9.94 -9.95 5.53
C TYR A 22 -9.41 -11.00 6.52
N SER A 23 -10.18 -11.42 7.54
CA SER A 23 -9.71 -12.28 8.65
C SER A 23 -9.36 -13.71 8.25
N ARG A 24 -10.14 -14.33 7.36
CA ARG A 24 -9.93 -15.70 6.89
C ARG A 24 -10.29 -15.80 5.42
N GLN A 25 -9.32 -16.16 4.59
CA GLN A 25 -9.50 -16.22 3.14
C GLN A 25 -9.15 -17.61 2.65
N GLU A 26 -10.18 -18.33 2.22
CA GLU A 26 -10.03 -19.56 1.45
C GLU A 26 -10.07 -19.23 -0.04
N THR A 27 -9.06 -19.70 -0.76
CA THR A 27 -8.96 -19.57 -2.21
C THR A 27 -9.14 -20.95 -2.84
N ARG A 28 -9.75 -20.97 -4.02
CA ARG A 28 -9.78 -22.13 -4.92
C ARG A 28 -9.28 -21.69 -6.29
N VAL A 29 -8.57 -22.58 -6.97
CA VAL A 29 -8.08 -22.33 -8.34
C VAL A 29 -8.84 -23.26 -9.27
N VAL A 30 -9.25 -22.74 -10.44
CA VAL A 30 -9.83 -23.54 -11.52
C VAL A 30 -8.73 -23.83 -12.53
N ILE A 31 -8.46 -25.11 -12.78
CA ILE A 31 -7.47 -25.59 -13.75
C ILE A 31 -8.20 -26.56 -14.67
N ASN A 32 -8.25 -26.26 -15.98
CA ASN A 32 -8.91 -27.09 -16.99
C ASN A 32 -10.38 -27.44 -16.64
N GLY A 33 -11.09 -26.53 -15.97
CA GLY A 33 -12.48 -26.74 -15.54
C GLY A 33 -12.64 -27.46 -14.20
N GLU A 34 -11.57 -28.01 -13.63
CA GLU A 34 -11.58 -28.63 -12.30
C GLU A 34 -11.17 -27.63 -11.22
N THR A 35 -11.84 -27.68 -10.07
CA THR A 35 -11.58 -26.78 -8.95
C THR A 35 -10.73 -27.47 -7.89
N THR A 36 -9.65 -26.83 -7.44
CA THR A 36 -8.82 -27.35 -6.35
C THR A 36 -9.59 -27.41 -5.03
N LYS A 37 -9.08 -28.20 -4.07
CA LYS A 37 -9.50 -28.06 -2.68
C LYS A 37 -9.24 -26.62 -2.19
N PRO A 38 -10.11 -26.08 -1.31
CA PRO A 38 -9.85 -24.78 -0.71
C PRO A 38 -8.54 -24.81 0.08
N PHE A 39 -7.75 -23.75 -0.08
CA PHE A 39 -6.53 -23.53 0.69
C PHE A 39 -6.53 -22.11 1.24
N GLU A 40 -5.96 -21.95 2.44
CA GLU A 40 -5.85 -20.63 3.05
C GLU A 40 -4.76 -19.79 2.37
N THR A 41 -5.05 -18.51 2.19
CA THR A 41 -4.14 -17.54 1.59
C THR A 41 -3.66 -16.54 2.64
N GLU A 42 -2.40 -16.66 3.07
CA GLU A 42 -1.87 -15.87 4.19
C GLU A 42 -1.39 -14.46 3.82
N ARG A 43 -0.84 -14.26 2.61
CA ARG A 43 -0.10 -13.03 2.25
C ARG A 43 -0.40 -12.47 0.86
N ARG A 44 -1.65 -12.56 0.39
CA ARG A 44 -2.01 -12.05 -0.94
C ARG A 44 -3.16 -11.07 -0.88
N VAL A 45 -3.06 -10.04 -1.72
CA VAL A 45 -4.15 -9.13 -2.02
C VAL A 45 -5.08 -9.87 -2.99
N ARG A 46 -6.39 -9.89 -2.71
CA ARG A 46 -7.38 -10.49 -3.62
C ARG A 46 -7.34 -9.75 -4.95
N GLN A 47 -6.79 -10.38 -5.99
CA GLN A 47 -6.92 -9.88 -7.35
C GLN A 47 -8.41 -9.89 -7.73
N GLY A 48 -8.90 -8.80 -8.29
CA GLY A 48 -10.33 -8.59 -8.57
C GLY A 48 -11.16 -8.09 -7.38
N CYS A 49 -10.59 -7.95 -6.17
CA CYS A 49 -11.33 -7.30 -5.08
C CYS A 49 -11.31 -5.77 -5.27
N PRO A 50 -12.49 -5.10 -5.27
CA PRO A 50 -12.58 -3.67 -5.53
C PRO A 50 -11.93 -2.79 -4.46
N LEU A 51 -11.74 -3.31 -3.24
CA LEU A 51 -11.09 -2.57 -2.14
C LEU A 51 -9.57 -2.63 -2.20
N SER A 52 -9.02 -3.62 -2.89
CA SER A 52 -7.56 -3.86 -2.94
C SER A 52 -6.77 -2.67 -3.51
N PRO A 53 -7.18 -2.02 -4.63
CA PRO A 53 -6.49 -0.83 -5.14
C PRO A 53 -6.51 0.33 -4.16
N LEU A 54 -7.63 0.51 -3.44
CA LEU A 54 -7.76 1.59 -2.45
C LEU A 54 -6.79 1.38 -1.28
N PHE A 55 -6.69 0.16 -0.74
CA PHE A 55 -5.71 -0.16 0.30
C PHE A 55 -4.27 0.04 -0.16
N PHE A 56 -3.99 -0.26 -1.42
CA PHE A 56 -2.68 -0.03 -2.02
C PHE A 56 -2.35 1.47 -2.08
N ILE A 57 -3.25 2.30 -2.63
CA ILE A 57 -3.07 3.76 -2.69
C ILE A 57 -2.91 4.35 -1.28
N MET A 58 -3.70 3.92 -0.30
CA MET A 58 -3.55 4.41 1.07
C MET A 58 -2.20 4.05 1.69
N THR A 59 -1.65 2.89 1.34
CA THR A 59 -0.30 2.50 1.79
C THR A 59 0.76 3.42 1.21
N LEU A 60 0.66 3.70 -0.10
CA LEU A 60 1.55 4.63 -0.77
C LEU A 60 1.44 6.05 -0.19
N GLU A 61 0.23 6.51 0.12
CA GLU A 61 0.04 7.84 0.73
C GLU A 61 0.73 7.95 2.10
N ILE A 62 0.64 6.90 2.94
CA ILE A 62 1.36 6.87 4.23
C ILE A 62 2.88 6.95 4.00
N LEU A 63 3.40 6.20 3.03
CA LEU A 63 4.83 6.21 2.68
C LEU A 63 5.27 7.59 2.16
N LEU A 64 4.53 8.17 1.21
CA LEU A 64 4.82 9.47 0.62
C LEU A 64 4.78 10.59 1.67
N ARG A 65 3.86 10.55 2.63
CA ARG A 65 3.84 11.50 3.75
C ARG A 65 5.10 11.39 4.60
N LYS A 66 5.52 10.16 4.94
CA LYS A 66 6.75 9.94 5.71
C LYS A 66 7.98 10.45 4.97
N ILE A 67 8.08 10.20 3.66
CA ILE A 67 9.18 10.71 2.83
C ILE A 67 9.17 12.25 2.79
N LYS A 68 8.02 12.86 2.51
CA LYS A 68 7.86 14.32 2.44
C LYS A 68 8.24 15.00 3.75
N GLN A 69 7.81 14.45 4.88
CA GLN A 69 8.04 15.01 6.22
C GLN A 69 9.44 14.74 6.77
N ASN A 70 10.17 13.74 6.25
CA ASN A 70 11.52 13.47 6.69
C ASN A 70 12.48 14.56 6.20
N ARG A 71 13.08 15.29 7.13
CA ARG A 71 14.03 16.39 6.85
C ARG A 71 15.41 15.91 6.40
N GLU A 72 15.76 14.66 6.67
CA GLU A 72 17.04 14.06 6.26
C GLU A 72 17.05 13.70 4.78
N ILE A 73 15.87 13.46 4.19
CA ILE A 73 15.72 13.22 2.75
C ILE A 73 15.69 14.58 2.06
N LYS A 74 16.78 14.92 1.35
CA LYS A 74 16.85 16.12 0.50
C LYS A 74 16.35 15.80 -0.90
N GLY A 75 15.24 16.43 -1.28
CA GLY A 75 14.64 16.29 -2.60
C GLY A 75 15.23 17.25 -3.63
N LEU A 76 14.70 17.17 -4.85
CA LEU A 76 14.94 18.16 -5.90
C LEU A 76 14.20 19.46 -5.57
N ARG A 77 14.91 20.58 -5.46
CA ARG A 77 14.31 21.89 -5.19
C ARG A 77 14.05 22.67 -6.48
N ILE A 78 12.77 22.97 -6.74
CA ILE A 78 12.38 23.81 -7.88
C ILE A 78 11.61 25.01 -7.33
N LYS A 79 12.17 26.20 -7.52
CA LYS A 79 11.64 27.46 -6.95
C LYS A 79 11.49 27.36 -5.42
N LYS A 80 10.27 27.42 -4.91
CA LYS A 80 9.96 27.38 -3.46
C LYS A 80 9.56 25.99 -2.96
N GLU A 81 9.38 25.03 -3.85
CA GLU A 81 8.90 23.68 -3.54
C GLU A 81 10.04 22.65 -3.57
N GLU A 82 9.93 21.62 -2.73
CA GLU A 82 10.86 20.49 -2.67
C GLU A 82 10.12 19.21 -3.08
N TYR A 83 10.65 18.54 -4.11
CA TYR A 83 10.11 17.30 -4.65
C TYR A 83 10.98 16.13 -4.21
N LYS A 84 10.43 15.21 -3.40
CA LYS A 84 11.17 14.04 -2.88
C LYS A 84 10.78 12.73 -3.55
N ALA A 85 9.50 12.56 -3.87
CA ALA A 85 8.98 11.36 -4.51
C ALA A 85 7.66 11.62 -5.26
N GLN A 86 7.42 10.84 -6.30
CA GLN A 86 6.19 10.75 -7.06
C GLN A 86 5.78 9.28 -7.19
N ALA A 87 4.49 8.98 -7.03
CA ALA A 87 3.96 7.64 -7.21
C ALA A 87 2.86 7.63 -8.28
N PHE A 88 2.80 6.55 -9.07
CA PHE A 88 1.71 6.27 -10.00
C PHE A 88 1.47 4.77 -10.05
N ALA A 89 0.26 4.32 -9.67
CA ALA A 89 0.00 2.90 -9.46
C ALA A 89 1.13 2.28 -8.63
N ASP A 90 1.77 1.22 -9.11
CA ASP A 90 2.90 0.53 -8.48
C ASP A 90 4.28 1.17 -8.71
N ASP A 91 4.39 2.17 -9.58
CA ASP A 91 5.62 2.90 -9.83
C ASP A 91 5.89 3.99 -8.79
N LEU A 92 7.13 4.06 -8.32
CA LEU A 92 7.61 5.09 -7.39
C LEU A 92 8.94 5.67 -7.90
N VAL A 93 8.95 6.98 -8.12
CA VAL A 93 10.11 7.75 -8.55
C VAL A 93 10.58 8.63 -7.40
N PHE A 94 11.87 8.58 -7.10
CA PHE A 94 12.51 9.41 -6.08
C PHE A 94 13.40 10.46 -6.71
N PHE A 95 13.45 11.63 -6.08
CA PHE A 95 14.33 12.72 -6.48
C PHE A 95 15.25 13.04 -5.30
N THR A 96 16.57 13.09 -5.56
CA THR A 96 17.58 13.41 -4.54
C THR A 96 18.67 14.27 -5.14
N GLU A 97 19.11 15.30 -4.41
CA GLU A 97 20.23 16.18 -4.80
C GLU A 97 21.58 15.69 -4.28
N GLU A 98 21.60 14.92 -3.19
CA GLU A 98 22.82 14.43 -2.54
C GLU A 98 22.75 12.91 -2.35
N PRO A 99 22.90 12.11 -3.43
CA PRO A 99 22.92 10.66 -3.30
C PRO A 99 24.17 10.21 -2.53
N ILE A 100 23.99 9.39 -1.51
CA ILE A 100 25.11 8.65 -0.91
C ILE A 100 25.50 7.59 -1.95
N ILE A 101 26.64 7.80 -2.61
CA ILE A 101 27.22 6.82 -3.51
C ILE A 101 27.88 5.76 -2.64
N SER A 102 27.28 4.57 -2.61
CA SER A 102 27.86 3.36 -2.02
C SER A 102 28.88 2.73 -2.95
#